data_AF-A0A438CP91-F1
#
_entry.id   AF-A0A438CP91-F1
#
_cell.length_a   1.000
_cell.length_b   1.000
_cell.length_c   1.000
_cell.angle_alpha   90.00
_cell.angle_beta   90.00
_cell.angle_gamma   90.00
#
_symmetry.space_group_name_H-M   'P 1'
#
loop_
_entity.id
_entity.type
_entity.pdbx_description
1 polymer ?
#
loop_
_entity_poly.entity_id
_entity_poly.type
_entity_poly.pdbx_seq_one_letter_code
_entity_poly.pdbx_strand_id
1 'polypeptide(L)'
;MWLIMKVFLLQILAFLLFGGDIYCQASTRRLTFVVKEASYTRLCSTKNILTVNGQFPGPTIYAKKGETIIVDVYNKGKENITIHWHGVSMPRYPWTDGPDDWTRNTVHGAIIVYPKNGTKYPFPKPNAEIPIILGQWWKSDANVVRDEALATGADPNASDSLLINGQPGDLFPCSKSAIVQYRGYYTPSSPLSLPYLPTYNDTNASVQVHGRPPKLSRCGTSLQCPIEPSTKLIYTVEYQTPKNGTEVRVLEYNSTVEIVFQGTNLIAGTHHPMHLHGYSFYVVGWGFGNLIKIRTHCTTIWWISLQSTISVPTKGWATIRFEASNPGVWFMHCHVERHQTWGMDTAFIVKMVNTQKLKCCLRHLTCHHVEATKN
;
A
#
# COMPACT_ATOMS: atom_id res chain seq x y z
N MET A 1 -24.02 61.74 -1.63
CA MET A 1 -22.74 61.03 -1.36
C MET A 1 -22.76 60.26 -0.04
N TRP A 2 -23.21 60.86 1.07
CA TRP A 2 -23.25 60.21 2.40
C TRP A 2 -24.19 58.99 2.51
N LEU A 3 -25.37 59.04 1.87
CA LEU A 3 -26.31 57.91 1.87
C LEU A 3 -25.79 56.69 1.09
N ILE A 4 -25.14 56.95 -0.05
CA ILE A 4 -24.58 55.91 -0.93
C ILE A 4 -23.45 55.16 -0.20
N MET A 5 -22.61 55.89 0.54
CA MET A 5 -21.53 55.31 1.32
C MET A 5 -22.03 54.40 2.44
N LYS A 6 -23.15 54.75 3.10
CA LYS A 6 -23.78 53.90 4.13
C LYS A 6 -24.37 52.61 3.55
N VAL A 7 -25.02 52.69 2.39
CA VAL A 7 -25.57 51.50 1.71
C VAL A 7 -24.44 50.57 1.27
N PHE A 8 -23.33 51.12 0.77
CA PHE A 8 -22.16 50.33 0.37
C PHE A 8 -21.48 49.66 1.58
N LEU A 9 -21.34 50.37 2.71
CA LEU A 9 -20.83 49.83 3.97
C LEU A 9 -21.73 48.72 4.54
N LEU A 10 -23.05 48.88 4.46
CA LEU A 10 -24.02 47.85 4.87
C LEU A 10 -23.96 46.60 3.99
N GLN A 11 -23.76 46.75 2.69
CA GLN A 11 -23.59 45.62 1.77
C GLN A 11 -22.28 44.87 2.02
N ILE A 12 -21.17 45.58 2.30
CA ILE A 12 -19.90 44.96 2.71
C ILE A 12 -20.05 44.25 4.06
N LEU A 13 -20.73 44.88 5.02
CA LEU A 13 -20.99 44.26 6.33
C LEU A 13 -21.87 43.01 6.18
N ALA A 14 -22.88 43.03 5.32
CA ALA A 14 -23.71 41.87 5.02
C ALA A 14 -22.91 40.78 4.29
N PHE A 15 -22.00 41.13 3.38
CA PHE A 15 -21.12 40.15 2.73
C PHE A 15 -20.09 39.56 3.69
N LEU A 16 -19.64 40.31 4.70
CA LEU A 16 -18.77 39.81 5.76
C LEU A 16 -19.52 38.98 6.80
N LEU A 17 -20.79 39.30 7.09
CA LEU A 17 -21.64 38.59 8.06
C LEU A 17 -22.34 37.36 7.46
N PHE A 18 -22.61 37.34 6.15
CA PHE A 18 -23.34 36.27 5.46
C PHE A 18 -22.59 35.63 4.28
N GLY A 19 -21.48 36.21 3.81
CA GLY A 19 -20.65 35.67 2.72
C GLY A 19 -19.38 34.94 3.19
N GLY A 20 -19.16 34.86 4.50
CA GLY A 20 -18.09 34.07 5.09
C GLY A 20 -18.57 32.64 5.38
N ASP A 21 -17.87 31.68 4.78
CA ASP A 21 -17.92 30.24 5.05
C ASP A 21 -18.76 29.40 4.07
N ILE A 22 -18.24 29.28 2.84
CA ILE A 22 -18.32 27.99 2.16
C ILE A 22 -17.45 27.02 2.98
N TYR A 23 -18.02 26.42 4.02
CA TYR A 23 -17.44 25.25 4.66
C TYR A 23 -17.37 24.15 3.60
N CYS A 24 -16.21 23.98 2.98
CA CYS A 24 -15.88 22.75 2.27
C CYS A 24 -15.68 21.66 3.31
N GLN A 25 -16.78 21.19 3.91
CA GLN A 25 -16.74 20.11 4.85
C GLN A 25 -16.56 18.84 4.04
N ALA A 26 -15.31 18.35 3.96
CA ALA A 26 -15.03 17.04 3.41
C ALA A 26 -15.91 16.02 4.15
N SER A 27 -16.68 15.23 3.40
CA SER A 27 -17.49 14.15 3.97
C SER A 27 -16.58 13.28 4.82
N THR A 28 -16.79 13.34 6.13
CA THR A 28 -15.97 12.64 7.12
C THR A 28 -16.78 11.46 7.64
N ARG A 29 -16.27 10.25 7.40
CA ARG A 29 -16.91 9.03 7.90
C ARG A 29 -15.99 8.35 8.90
N ARG A 30 -16.55 7.98 10.04
CA ARG A 30 -15.83 7.31 11.12
C ARG A 30 -16.15 5.81 11.12
N LEU A 31 -15.13 4.99 11.23
CA LEU A 31 -15.20 3.54 11.34
C LEU A 31 -14.52 3.09 12.63
N THR A 32 -14.93 1.94 13.16
CA THR A 32 -14.31 1.36 14.35
C THR A 32 -13.77 -0.03 14.02
N PHE A 33 -12.47 -0.20 14.22
CA PHE A 33 -11.74 -1.45 14.03
C PHE A 33 -11.33 -1.98 15.40
N VAL A 34 -11.99 -3.03 15.86
CA VAL A 34 -11.61 -3.75 17.08
C VAL A 34 -10.73 -4.92 16.68
N VAL A 35 -9.43 -4.79 16.93
CA VAL A 35 -8.48 -5.88 16.69
C VAL A 35 -8.59 -6.87 17.85
N LYS A 36 -8.93 -8.13 17.57
CA LYS A 36 -9.14 -9.17 18.59
C LYS A 36 -8.82 -10.56 18.07
N GLU A 37 -8.50 -11.46 18.98
CA GLU A 37 -8.42 -12.89 18.66
C GLU A 37 -9.80 -13.44 18.30
N ALA A 38 -9.86 -14.27 17.25
CA ALA A 38 -11.02 -15.04 16.86
C ALA A 38 -10.61 -16.43 16.38
N SER A 39 -11.42 -17.43 16.69
CA SER A 39 -11.16 -18.82 16.31
C SER A 39 -11.58 -19.08 14.87
N TYR A 40 -10.66 -19.59 14.06
CA TYR A 40 -10.89 -19.95 12.67
C TYR A 40 -10.41 -21.37 12.40
N THR A 41 -11.26 -22.14 11.72
CA THR A 41 -10.93 -23.50 11.26
C THR A 41 -10.65 -23.49 9.76
N ARG A 42 -9.50 -24.01 9.36
CA ARG A 42 -9.13 -24.27 7.95
C ARG A 42 -8.27 -25.54 7.90
N LEU A 43 -8.39 -26.29 6.80
CA LEU A 43 -7.61 -27.53 6.62
C LEU A 43 -7.76 -28.51 7.80
N CYS A 44 -8.98 -28.57 8.36
CA CYS A 44 -9.36 -29.34 9.54
C CYS A 44 -8.63 -28.97 10.85
N SER A 45 -7.91 -27.86 10.88
CA SER A 45 -7.22 -27.35 12.07
C SER A 45 -7.83 -26.03 12.52
N THR A 46 -8.06 -25.89 13.83
CA THR A 46 -8.59 -24.70 14.45
C THR A 46 -7.48 -23.98 15.20
N LYS A 47 -7.32 -22.69 14.94
CA LYS A 47 -6.45 -21.81 15.72
C LYS A 47 -7.11 -20.46 15.95
N ASN A 48 -6.67 -19.76 16.98
CA ASN A 48 -7.01 -18.36 17.14
C ASN A 48 -6.10 -17.54 16.24
N ILE A 49 -6.67 -16.56 15.56
CA ILE A 49 -5.94 -15.58 14.76
C ILE A 49 -6.36 -14.17 15.16
N LEU A 50 -5.49 -13.21 14.94
CA LEU A 50 -5.82 -11.81 15.10
C LEU A 50 -6.72 -11.36 13.93
N THR A 51 -7.80 -10.65 14.24
CA THR A 51 -8.81 -10.24 13.26
C THR A 51 -9.26 -8.82 13.52
N VAL A 52 -9.82 -8.18 12.50
CA VAL A 52 -10.56 -6.91 12.67
C VAL A 52 -12.03 -7.23 12.80
N ASN A 53 -12.64 -6.81 13.91
CA ASN A 53 -14.06 -7.03 14.23
C ASN A 53 -14.48 -8.51 14.23
N GLY A 54 -13.53 -9.44 14.43
CA GLY A 54 -13.82 -10.88 14.35
C GLY A 54 -13.93 -11.42 12.92
N GLN A 55 -13.52 -10.65 11.91
CA GLN A 55 -13.61 -11.02 10.49
C GLN A 55 -12.23 -11.32 9.90
N PHE A 56 -12.18 -12.36 9.05
CA PHE A 56 -11.02 -12.76 8.26
C PHE A 56 -11.46 -13.21 6.86
N PRO A 57 -11.05 -12.51 5.78
CA PRO A 57 -10.37 -11.22 5.80
C PRO A 57 -11.18 -10.14 6.54
N GLY A 58 -10.52 -9.07 6.97
CA GLY A 58 -11.14 -7.95 7.66
C GLY A 58 -12.17 -7.19 6.81
N PRO A 59 -12.95 -6.29 7.43
CA PRO A 59 -14.00 -5.54 6.76
C PRO A 59 -13.44 -4.64 5.65
N THR A 60 -14.20 -4.50 4.57
CA THR A 60 -13.83 -3.62 3.44
C THR A 60 -14.15 -2.15 3.76
N ILE A 61 -13.20 -1.26 3.50
CA ILE A 61 -13.42 0.20 3.55
C ILE A 61 -13.89 0.68 2.18
N TYR A 62 -15.09 1.25 2.13
CA TYR A 62 -15.64 1.85 0.90
C TYR A 62 -15.60 3.37 0.98
N ALA A 63 -14.77 4.04 0.21
CA ALA A 63 -14.67 5.51 0.20
C ALA A 63 -15.03 6.06 -1.19
N LYS A 64 -15.29 7.36 -1.28
CA LYS A 64 -15.28 8.10 -2.54
C LYS A 64 -14.03 8.98 -2.61
N LYS A 65 -13.55 9.25 -3.83
CA LYS A 65 -12.39 10.14 -4.05
C LYS A 65 -12.64 11.51 -3.41
N GLY A 66 -11.75 11.88 -2.49
CA GLY A 66 -11.80 13.14 -1.73
C GLY A 66 -12.51 13.05 -0.37
N GLU A 67 -13.04 11.89 0.02
CA GLU A 67 -13.55 11.68 1.38
C GLU A 67 -12.41 11.50 2.40
N THR A 68 -12.67 11.88 3.64
CA THR A 68 -11.80 11.60 4.77
C THR A 68 -12.43 10.49 5.60
N ILE A 69 -11.71 9.38 5.77
CA ILE A 69 -12.13 8.27 6.62
C ILE A 69 -11.29 8.31 7.90
N ILE A 70 -11.97 8.35 9.04
CA ILE A 70 -11.34 8.21 10.36
C ILE A 70 -11.58 6.77 10.80
N VAL A 71 -10.53 6.05 11.19
CA VAL A 71 -10.65 4.70 11.72
C VAL A 71 -10.12 4.67 13.14
N ASP A 72 -11.00 4.43 14.10
CA ASP A 72 -10.60 4.19 15.48
C ASP A 72 -10.18 2.74 15.63
N VAL A 73 -8.91 2.51 15.95
CA VAL A 73 -8.35 1.17 16.14
C VAL A 73 -8.26 0.88 17.64
N TYR A 74 -8.96 -0.16 18.09
CA TYR A 74 -8.91 -0.64 19.46
C TYR A 74 -8.21 -1.99 19.48
N ASN A 75 -6.99 -2.04 20.01
CA ASN A 75 -6.28 -3.30 20.19
C ASN A 75 -6.80 -4.03 21.44
N LYS A 76 -7.50 -5.14 21.23
CA LYS A 76 -7.90 -6.12 22.25
C LYS A 76 -7.20 -7.47 22.03
N GLY A 77 -6.20 -7.52 21.15
CA GLY A 77 -5.31 -8.67 21.00
C GLY A 77 -4.25 -8.69 22.11
N LYS A 78 -3.49 -9.79 22.17
CA LYS A 78 -2.37 -9.92 23.11
C LYS A 78 -1.07 -9.27 22.60
N GLU A 79 -0.99 -9.04 21.29
CA GLU A 79 0.21 -8.55 20.63
C GLU A 79 0.10 -7.06 20.27
N ASN A 80 1.25 -6.40 20.17
CA ASN A 80 1.32 -5.06 19.62
C ASN A 80 0.96 -5.09 18.13
N ILE A 81 0.26 -4.06 17.66
CA ILE A 81 -0.14 -3.97 16.26
C ILE A 81 -0.23 -2.53 15.80
N THR A 82 0.07 -2.33 14.53
CA THR A 82 -0.23 -1.12 13.78
C THR A 82 -1.05 -1.47 12.53
N ILE A 83 -1.82 -0.51 11.99
CA ILE A 83 -2.56 -0.69 10.74
C ILE A 83 -1.99 0.28 9.70
N HIS A 84 -1.56 -0.28 8.58
CA HIS A 84 -1.08 0.47 7.41
C HIS A 84 -2.14 0.47 6.30
N TRP A 85 -2.30 1.61 5.64
CA TRP A 85 -3.29 1.82 4.58
C TRP A 85 -2.60 1.75 3.22
N HIS A 86 -2.31 0.52 2.78
CA HIS A 86 -1.51 0.27 1.59
C HIS A 86 -1.99 1.04 0.35
N GLY A 87 -1.09 1.82 -0.25
CA GLY A 87 -1.34 2.64 -1.44
C GLY A 87 -2.04 3.99 -1.18
N VAL A 88 -2.36 4.33 0.08
CA VAL A 88 -2.88 5.65 0.45
C VAL A 88 -1.69 6.60 0.70
N SER A 89 -1.67 7.74 0.03
CA SER A 89 -0.51 8.66 0.07
C SER A 89 -0.34 9.43 1.38
N MET A 90 -1.36 9.54 2.23
CA MET A 90 -1.29 10.25 3.52
C MET A 90 -0.60 11.64 3.44
N PRO A 91 -1.09 12.57 2.59
CA PRO A 91 -0.38 13.80 2.27
C PRO A 91 -0.17 14.68 3.51
N ARG A 92 1.08 14.80 3.98
CA ARG A 92 1.52 15.50 5.20
C ARG A 92 1.02 14.86 6.51
N TYR A 93 0.64 13.58 6.49
CA TYR A 93 0.20 12.83 7.67
C TYR A 93 0.92 11.48 7.83
N PRO A 94 2.25 11.46 7.95
CA PRO A 94 3.00 10.21 8.16
C PRO A 94 2.61 9.50 9.48
N TRP A 95 2.08 10.24 10.46
CA TRP A 95 1.68 9.74 11.78
C TRP A 95 0.63 8.63 11.75
N THR A 96 -0.16 8.56 10.69
CA THR A 96 -1.24 7.58 10.50
C THR A 96 -0.89 6.52 9.46
N ASP A 97 0.35 6.50 8.98
CA ASP A 97 0.82 5.53 7.98
C ASP A 97 1.02 4.14 8.58
N GLY A 98 1.43 4.07 9.85
CA GLY A 98 1.45 2.84 10.64
C GLY A 98 2.34 1.69 10.15
N PRO A 99 3.53 1.89 9.56
CA PRO A 99 4.44 0.77 9.28
C PRO A 99 4.89 0.07 10.58
N ASP A 100 5.05 -1.26 10.52
CA ASP A 100 5.56 -2.16 11.57
C ASP A 100 5.94 -3.49 10.90
N ASP A 101 6.89 -4.21 11.49
CA ASP A 101 7.42 -5.46 10.92
C ASP A 101 6.55 -6.67 11.27
N TRP A 102 6.16 -7.43 10.24
CA TRP A 102 5.61 -8.80 10.27
C TRP A 102 4.21 -9.05 10.87
N THR A 103 3.64 -8.20 11.73
CA THR A 103 2.40 -8.52 12.49
C THR A 103 1.07 -8.64 11.68
N ARG A 104 1.11 -8.90 10.35
CA ARG A 104 0.03 -8.56 9.41
C ARG A 104 -0.63 -9.69 8.61
N ASN A 105 -0.14 -10.93 8.68
CA ASN A 105 -0.63 -12.00 7.78
C ASN A 105 -2.16 -12.25 7.87
N THR A 106 -2.76 -12.09 9.06
CA THR A 106 -4.21 -12.31 9.27
C THR A 106 -5.03 -11.02 9.41
N VAL A 107 -4.37 -9.88 9.59
CA VAL A 107 -5.01 -8.57 9.74
C VAL A 107 -4.87 -7.78 8.44
N HIS A 108 -5.75 -8.07 7.50
CA HIS A 108 -5.82 -7.36 6.22
C HIS A 108 -7.27 -7.29 5.70
N GLY A 109 -7.56 -6.34 4.82
CA GLY A 109 -8.87 -6.16 4.21
C GLY A 109 -8.77 -5.28 2.96
N ALA A 110 -9.87 -5.11 2.25
CA ALA A 110 -9.90 -4.31 1.03
C ALA A 110 -10.21 -2.83 1.32
N ILE A 111 -9.66 -1.94 0.49
CA ILE A 111 -10.07 -0.54 0.39
C ILE A 111 -10.54 -0.30 -1.04
N ILE A 112 -11.79 0.14 -1.20
CA ILE A 112 -12.39 0.44 -2.50
C ILE A 112 -12.71 1.93 -2.53
N VAL A 113 -12.10 2.65 -3.47
CA VAL A 113 -12.29 4.09 -3.66
C VAL A 113 -13.06 4.35 -4.94
N TYR A 114 -14.33 4.74 -4.79
CA TYR A 114 -15.23 5.10 -5.87
C TYR A 114 -14.90 6.48 -6.46
N PRO A 115 -15.36 6.76 -7.70
CA PRO A 115 -15.30 8.11 -8.27
C PRO A 115 -15.94 9.14 -7.33
N LYS A 116 -15.42 10.38 -7.40
CA LYS A 116 -16.00 11.52 -6.67
C LYS A 116 -17.47 11.69 -7.03
N ASN A 117 -18.31 12.16 -6.11
CA ASN A 117 -19.69 12.51 -6.42
C ASN A 117 -19.78 13.42 -7.66
N GLY A 118 -20.70 13.10 -8.57
CA GLY A 118 -20.85 13.81 -9.84
C GLY A 118 -19.90 13.36 -10.95
N THR A 119 -18.95 12.47 -10.68
CA THR A 119 -18.06 11.86 -11.69
C THR A 119 -18.44 10.41 -11.96
N LYS A 120 -18.03 9.88 -13.12
CA LYS A 120 -18.28 8.49 -13.53
C LYS A 120 -16.96 7.75 -13.70
N TYR A 121 -17.03 6.42 -13.69
CA TYR A 121 -15.93 5.61 -14.17
C TYR A 121 -15.58 5.99 -15.62
N PRO A 122 -14.31 5.86 -16.04
CA PRO A 122 -13.90 6.06 -17.43
C PRO A 122 -14.38 4.93 -18.37
N PHE A 123 -15.18 3.99 -17.85
CA PHE A 123 -15.80 2.86 -18.54
C PHE A 123 -17.25 2.69 -18.05
N PRO A 124 -18.10 1.91 -18.74
CA PRO A 124 -19.47 1.64 -18.29
C PRO A 124 -19.52 1.11 -16.86
N LYS A 125 -20.45 1.62 -16.05
CA LYS A 125 -20.60 1.18 -14.66
C LYS A 125 -20.86 -0.34 -14.63
N PRO A 126 -20.07 -1.11 -13.85
CA PRO A 126 -20.28 -2.55 -13.75
C PRO A 126 -21.62 -2.88 -13.07
N ASN A 127 -22.21 -4.01 -13.44
CA ASN A 127 -23.44 -4.51 -12.81
C ASN A 127 -23.20 -4.98 -11.37
N ALA A 128 -22.00 -5.48 -11.07
CA ALA A 128 -21.58 -5.91 -9.75
C ALA A 128 -20.07 -5.71 -9.57
N GLU A 129 -19.65 -5.47 -8.33
CA GLU A 129 -18.24 -5.34 -7.94
C GLU A 129 -17.99 -6.25 -6.74
N ILE A 130 -17.05 -7.18 -6.85
CA ILE A 130 -16.77 -8.19 -5.83
C ILE A 130 -15.26 -8.19 -5.55
N PRO A 131 -14.82 -7.89 -4.32
CA PRO A 131 -13.40 -7.98 -3.98
C PRO A 131 -12.95 -9.44 -3.96
N ILE A 132 -11.79 -9.69 -4.58
CA ILE A 132 -11.08 -10.98 -4.55
C ILE A 132 -9.75 -10.74 -3.86
N ILE A 133 -9.65 -11.21 -2.61
CA ILE A 133 -8.47 -11.09 -1.76
C ILE A 133 -7.73 -12.43 -1.80
N LEU A 134 -6.49 -12.39 -2.28
CA LEU A 134 -5.60 -13.55 -2.25
C LEU A 134 -4.81 -13.53 -0.94
N GLY A 135 -4.61 -14.71 -0.34
CA GLY A 135 -3.85 -14.84 0.90
C GLY A 135 -3.23 -16.21 1.06
N GLN A 136 -2.63 -16.43 2.22
CA GLN A 136 -1.99 -17.68 2.60
C GLN A 136 -2.47 -18.12 3.99
N TRP A 137 -2.38 -19.43 4.24
CA TRP A 137 -2.73 -20.03 5.52
C TRP A 137 -1.68 -21.02 5.97
N TRP A 138 -1.25 -20.86 7.22
CA TRP A 138 -0.48 -21.86 7.95
C TRP A 138 -1.38 -22.50 9.02
N LYS A 139 -1.25 -23.80 9.26
CA LYS A 139 -1.85 -24.49 10.40
C LYS A 139 -1.17 -24.07 11.70
N SER A 140 0.15 -23.85 11.67
CA SER A 140 0.91 -23.24 12.76
C SER A 140 0.57 -21.76 12.91
N ASP A 141 0.90 -21.20 14.07
CA ASP A 141 0.85 -19.75 14.27
C ASP A 141 1.87 -19.06 13.34
N ALA A 142 1.46 -17.97 12.69
CA ALA A 142 2.31 -17.26 11.74
C ALA A 142 3.48 -16.53 12.44
N ASN A 143 3.30 -16.14 13.70
CA ASN A 143 4.37 -15.58 14.52
C ASN A 143 5.38 -16.66 14.91
N VAL A 144 4.93 -17.89 15.17
CA VAL A 144 5.87 -19.01 15.42
C VAL A 144 6.71 -19.31 14.18
N VAL A 145 6.10 -19.32 12.99
CA VAL A 145 6.85 -19.50 11.71
C VAL A 145 7.91 -18.41 11.53
N ARG A 146 7.59 -17.17 11.88
CA ARG A 146 8.56 -16.06 11.87
C ARG A 146 9.68 -16.29 12.87
N ASP A 147 9.30 -16.51 14.12
CA ASP A 147 10.24 -16.50 15.24
C ASP A 147 11.23 -17.65 15.09
N GLU A 148 10.80 -18.80 14.57
CA GLU A 148 11.66 -19.91 14.19
C GLU A 148 12.61 -19.55 13.05
N ALA A 149 12.12 -18.90 11.99
CA ALA A 149 12.97 -18.47 10.87
C ALA A 149 14.01 -17.43 11.30
N LEU A 150 13.62 -16.47 12.15
CA LEU A 150 14.52 -15.46 12.71
C LEU A 150 15.55 -16.07 13.68
N ALA A 151 15.14 -17.03 14.51
CA ALA A 151 16.02 -17.67 15.47
C ALA A 151 17.05 -18.60 14.82
N THR A 152 16.66 -19.30 13.74
CA THR A 152 17.51 -20.26 13.04
C THR A 152 18.33 -19.63 11.91
N GLY A 153 17.88 -18.49 11.37
CA GLY A 153 18.41 -17.90 10.15
C GLY A 153 18.04 -18.68 8.88
N ALA A 154 17.12 -19.65 8.97
CA ALA A 154 16.63 -20.43 7.84
C ALA A 154 15.45 -19.73 7.14
N ASP A 155 15.10 -20.24 5.95
CA ASP A 155 13.86 -19.84 5.28
C ASP A 155 12.62 -20.22 6.13
N PRO A 156 11.60 -19.36 6.21
CA PRO A 156 10.35 -19.70 6.88
C PRO A 156 9.63 -20.84 6.16
N ASN A 157 8.96 -21.70 6.93
CA ASN A 157 8.14 -22.78 6.38
C ASN A 157 7.07 -22.25 5.42
N ALA A 158 6.87 -22.96 4.29
CA ALA A 158 5.84 -22.62 3.32
C ALA A 158 4.42 -22.74 3.90
N SER A 159 3.47 -21.99 3.35
CA SER A 159 2.06 -22.04 3.77
C SER A 159 1.41 -23.38 3.41
N ASP A 160 0.54 -23.88 4.28
CA ASP A 160 -0.25 -25.09 4.04
C ASP A 160 -1.29 -24.93 2.91
N SER A 161 -1.78 -23.71 2.67
CA SER A 161 -2.67 -23.43 1.53
C SER A 161 -2.67 -21.97 1.11
N LEU A 162 -3.01 -21.73 -0.16
CA LEU A 162 -3.41 -20.41 -0.66
C LEU A 162 -4.89 -20.20 -0.38
N LEU A 163 -5.29 -18.94 -0.20
CA LEU A 163 -6.65 -18.54 0.10
C LEU A 163 -7.21 -17.60 -0.97
N ILE A 164 -8.49 -17.77 -1.29
CA ILE A 164 -9.31 -16.76 -1.96
C ILE A 164 -10.40 -16.32 -0.98
N ASN A 165 -10.43 -15.03 -0.64
CA ASN A 165 -11.35 -14.46 0.35
C ASN A 165 -11.36 -15.26 1.67
N GLY A 166 -10.18 -15.70 2.11
CA GLY A 166 -10.01 -16.48 3.33
C GLY A 166 -10.37 -17.96 3.23
N GLN A 167 -10.68 -18.50 2.04
CA GLN A 167 -11.02 -19.91 1.83
C GLN A 167 -9.96 -20.65 0.98
N PRO A 168 -9.53 -21.87 1.37
CA PRO A 168 -8.57 -22.67 0.60
C PRO A 168 -9.10 -23.19 -0.74
N GLY A 169 -10.42 -23.32 -0.88
CA GLY A 169 -11.06 -23.89 -2.07
C GLY A 169 -11.25 -25.41 -2.02
N ASP A 170 -11.71 -25.98 -3.13
CA ASP A 170 -12.29 -27.34 -3.18
C ASP A 170 -11.24 -28.47 -3.13
N LEU A 171 -9.97 -28.15 -3.36
CA LEU A 171 -8.87 -29.12 -3.36
C LEU A 171 -8.41 -29.52 -1.95
N PHE A 172 -8.97 -28.89 -0.90
CA PHE A 172 -8.53 -29.08 0.48
C PHE A 172 -9.63 -29.63 1.39
N PRO A 173 -9.27 -30.52 2.35
CA PRO A 173 -10.23 -31.06 3.30
C PRO A 173 -10.73 -29.99 4.28
N CYS A 174 -11.97 -30.16 4.77
CA CYS A 174 -12.64 -29.22 5.67
C CYS A 174 -12.65 -27.76 5.15
N SER A 175 -12.76 -27.60 3.84
CA SER A 175 -12.92 -26.32 3.15
C SER A 175 -14.38 -26.17 2.69
N LYS A 176 -14.90 -24.93 2.70
CA LYS A 176 -16.23 -24.63 2.17
C LYS A 176 -16.11 -24.04 0.77
N SER A 177 -16.77 -24.65 -0.20
CA SER A 177 -16.90 -24.09 -1.54
C SER A 177 -17.76 -22.82 -1.48
N ALA A 178 -17.31 -21.76 -2.16
CA ALA A 178 -18.11 -20.56 -2.39
C ALA A 178 -18.19 -20.31 -3.90
N ILE A 179 -19.41 -20.36 -4.45
CA ILE A 179 -19.66 -20.10 -5.87
C ILE A 179 -20.10 -18.65 -6.01
N VAL A 180 -19.33 -17.85 -6.74
CA VAL A 180 -19.78 -16.53 -7.21
C VAL A 180 -20.57 -16.73 -8.50
N GLN A 181 -21.90 -16.80 -8.40
CA GLN A 181 -22.78 -16.93 -9.55
C GLN A 181 -23.38 -15.58 -9.94
N TYR A 182 -23.04 -15.08 -11.13
CA TYR A 182 -23.74 -13.94 -11.73
C TYR A 182 -25.03 -14.44 -12.40
N ARG A 183 -26.19 -13.94 -11.95
CA ARG A 183 -27.50 -14.21 -12.58
C ARG A 183 -27.95 -12.97 -13.36
N GLY A 184 -27.71 -12.95 -14.66
CA GLY A 184 -28.16 -11.89 -15.56
C GLY A 184 -28.12 -12.33 -17.03
N TYR A 185 -28.86 -11.63 -17.89
CA TYR A 185 -28.79 -11.82 -19.34
C TYR A 185 -27.48 -11.21 -19.86
N TYR A 186 -26.46 -12.02 -20.08
CA TYR A 186 -25.21 -11.58 -20.70
C TYR A 186 -24.85 -12.52 -21.86
N THR A 187 -24.46 -11.97 -23.00
CA THR A 187 -23.73 -12.70 -24.04
C THR A 187 -22.28 -12.82 -23.58
N PRO A 188 -21.74 -14.02 -23.33
CA PRO A 188 -20.35 -14.17 -22.92
C PRO A 188 -19.44 -13.68 -24.05
N SER A 189 -18.81 -12.51 -23.89
CA SER A 189 -17.51 -12.32 -24.53
C SER A 189 -16.58 -13.36 -23.89
N SER A 190 -15.78 -14.06 -24.69
CA SER A 190 -14.86 -15.13 -24.25
C SER A 190 -14.32 -14.87 -22.85
N PRO A 191 -14.46 -15.81 -21.89
CA PRO A 191 -14.05 -15.57 -20.52
C PRO A 191 -12.60 -15.08 -20.53
N LEU A 192 -12.33 -13.92 -19.93
CA LEU A 192 -10.96 -13.55 -19.63
C LEU A 192 -10.38 -14.71 -18.82
N SER A 193 -9.28 -15.30 -19.30
CA SER A 193 -8.59 -16.33 -18.54
C SER A 193 -8.28 -15.77 -17.15
N LEU A 194 -8.75 -16.48 -16.12
CA LEU A 194 -8.35 -16.19 -14.75
C LEU A 194 -6.81 -16.20 -14.71
N PRO A 195 -6.17 -15.27 -13.96
CA PRO A 195 -4.74 -15.36 -13.72
C PRO A 195 -4.39 -16.76 -13.23
N TYR A 196 -3.26 -17.28 -13.70
CA TYR A 196 -2.82 -18.65 -13.43
C TYR A 196 -2.75 -19.07 -11.95
N LEU A 197 -2.96 -18.26 -10.91
CA LEU A 197 -2.69 -18.57 -9.50
C LEU A 197 -1.34 -19.31 -9.19
N PRO A 198 -0.45 -18.68 -8.42
CA PRO A 198 0.89 -19.19 -8.13
C PRO A 198 0.87 -20.54 -7.40
N THR A 199 1.94 -21.32 -7.51
CA THR A 199 2.15 -22.53 -6.68
C THR A 199 2.72 -22.13 -5.32
N TYR A 200 1.94 -22.31 -4.26
CA TYR A 200 2.20 -22.38 -2.80
C TYR A 200 3.25 -21.50 -2.09
N ASN A 201 4.14 -20.79 -2.78
CA ASN A 201 5.13 -19.90 -2.18
C ASN A 201 4.76 -18.42 -2.40
N ASP A 202 5.03 -17.62 -1.37
CA ASP A 202 4.74 -16.19 -1.26
C ASP A 202 5.41 -15.36 -2.36
N THR A 203 6.56 -15.83 -2.84
CA THR A 203 7.40 -15.13 -3.78
C THR A 203 6.80 -15.20 -5.18
N ASN A 204 6.47 -16.41 -5.66
CA ASN A 204 5.79 -16.57 -6.94
C ASN A 204 4.41 -15.93 -6.91
N ALA A 205 3.75 -15.94 -5.75
CA ALA A 205 2.47 -15.26 -5.58
C ALA A 205 2.57 -13.75 -5.74
N SER A 206 3.52 -13.13 -5.05
CA SER A 206 3.74 -11.70 -5.18
C SER A 206 4.19 -11.33 -6.59
N VAL A 207 5.06 -12.13 -7.22
CA VAL A 207 5.47 -11.96 -8.62
C VAL A 207 4.32 -12.06 -9.58
N GLN A 208 3.39 -12.97 -9.39
CA GLN A 208 2.31 -13.14 -10.36
C GLN A 208 1.28 -12.00 -10.29
N VAL A 209 1.11 -11.42 -9.10
CA VAL A 209 0.26 -10.23 -8.90
C VAL A 209 0.95 -8.97 -9.43
N HIS A 210 2.25 -8.78 -9.13
CA HIS A 210 3.00 -7.54 -9.41
C HIS A 210 3.84 -7.56 -10.68
N GLY A 211 4.20 -8.74 -11.17
CA GLY A 211 5.04 -8.99 -12.35
C GLY A 211 4.26 -9.05 -13.66
N ARG A 212 2.94 -8.84 -13.61
CA ARG A 212 2.18 -8.58 -14.84
C ARG A 212 2.58 -7.20 -15.36
N PRO A 213 3.01 -7.08 -16.63
CA PRO A 213 3.24 -5.78 -17.21
C PRO A 213 1.96 -4.94 -17.09
N PRO A 214 2.06 -3.65 -16.75
CA PRO A 214 0.90 -2.80 -16.53
C PRO A 214 -0.02 -2.88 -17.76
N LYS A 215 -1.29 -3.24 -17.54
CA LYS A 215 -2.29 -3.16 -18.60
C LYS A 215 -2.45 -1.69 -19.00
N LEU A 216 -2.30 -1.42 -20.30
CA LEU A 216 -2.54 -0.11 -20.90
C LEU A 216 -3.90 0.43 -20.42
N SER A 217 -3.88 1.50 -19.63
CA SER A 217 -5.02 2.40 -19.55
C SER A 217 -4.66 3.62 -20.37
N ARG A 218 -5.25 3.74 -21.57
CA ARG A 218 -5.30 5.02 -22.29
C ARG A 218 -6.22 5.95 -21.51
N CYS A 219 -5.76 6.47 -20.38
CA CYS A 219 -6.44 7.57 -19.71
C CYS A 219 -5.85 8.85 -20.28
N GLY A 220 -6.61 9.51 -21.15
CA GLY A 220 -6.25 10.73 -21.87
C GLY A 220 -6.14 11.98 -20.99
N THR A 221 -5.32 11.92 -19.95
CA THR A 221 -4.92 13.07 -19.14
C THR A 221 -3.41 13.11 -19.05
N SER A 222 -2.83 14.29 -19.20
CA SER A 222 -1.40 14.60 -19.15
C SER A 222 -0.72 14.06 -17.87
N LEU A 223 -0.37 12.78 -17.85
CA LEU A 223 0.54 12.21 -16.86
C LEU A 223 1.95 12.69 -17.24
N GLN A 224 2.33 13.85 -16.69
CA GLN A 224 3.66 14.42 -16.87
C GLN A 224 4.62 13.66 -15.96
N CYS A 225 5.27 12.62 -16.50
CA CYS A 225 6.39 11.96 -15.84
C CYS A 225 7.54 12.97 -15.66
N PRO A 226 8.14 13.09 -14.46
CA PRO A 226 9.28 13.99 -14.24
C PRO A 226 10.45 13.66 -15.16
N ILE A 227 10.81 14.60 -16.04
CA ILE A 227 11.69 14.33 -17.18
C ILE A 227 13.16 14.27 -16.76
N GLU A 228 13.57 15.10 -15.80
CA GLU A 228 14.96 15.20 -15.32
C GLU A 228 15.03 14.99 -13.79
N PRO A 229 15.70 13.94 -13.31
CA PRO A 229 15.84 13.71 -11.88
C PRO A 229 16.88 14.63 -11.27
N SER A 230 16.51 15.35 -10.21
CA SER A 230 17.43 16.12 -9.38
C SER A 230 18.20 15.22 -8.40
N THR A 231 17.65 14.06 -8.06
CA THR A 231 18.26 13.09 -7.15
C THR A 231 18.16 11.71 -7.76
N LYS A 232 19.30 11.01 -7.84
CA LYS A 232 19.37 9.65 -8.38
C LYS A 232 19.93 8.70 -7.34
N LEU A 233 19.16 7.67 -7.04
CA LEU A 233 19.49 6.64 -6.07
C LEU A 233 19.58 5.30 -6.79
N ILE A 234 20.61 4.53 -6.47
CA ILE A 234 20.81 3.19 -6.98
C ILE A 234 20.82 2.26 -5.77
N TYR A 235 19.82 1.39 -5.69
CA TYR A 235 19.75 0.32 -4.72
C TYR A 235 20.15 -0.97 -5.42
N THR A 236 21.41 -1.33 -5.24
CA THR A 236 21.94 -2.64 -5.60
C THR A 236 21.89 -3.54 -4.39
N VAL A 237 21.34 -4.74 -4.55
CA VAL A 237 21.59 -5.83 -3.59
C VAL A 237 22.99 -6.39 -3.90
N GLU A 238 24.02 -5.56 -3.69
CA GLU A 238 25.40 -5.80 -4.16
C GLU A 238 26.04 -7.03 -3.50
N TYR A 239 27.06 -7.62 -4.15
CA TYR A 239 27.83 -8.81 -3.75
C TYR A 239 28.65 -8.66 -2.45
N GLN A 240 28.34 -7.68 -1.61
CA GLN A 240 28.99 -7.49 -0.31
C GLN A 240 28.14 -8.14 0.79
N THR A 241 28.80 -8.72 1.79
CA THR A 241 28.10 -9.23 2.98
C THR A 241 27.34 -8.08 3.63
N PRO A 242 26.01 -8.17 3.79
CA PRO A 242 25.23 -7.09 4.37
C PRO A 242 25.67 -6.84 5.82
N LYS A 243 25.62 -5.56 6.24
CA LYS A 243 25.82 -5.15 7.63
C LYS A 243 24.52 -4.57 8.14
N ASN A 244 24.11 -4.95 9.34
CA ASN A 244 22.94 -4.36 9.98
C ASN A 244 23.23 -2.88 10.25
N GLY A 245 22.30 -2.02 9.84
CA GLY A 245 22.38 -0.59 10.06
C GLY A 245 21.04 0.06 9.76
N THR A 246 20.72 1.12 10.48
CA THR A 246 19.54 1.95 10.22
C THR A 246 19.96 3.17 9.43
N GLU A 247 19.87 3.08 8.11
CA GLU A 247 20.18 4.20 7.22
C GLU A 247 18.91 4.77 6.56
N VAL A 248 18.81 6.09 6.61
CA VAL A 248 17.74 6.85 5.97
C VAL A 248 18.30 7.72 4.85
N ARG A 249 17.46 8.06 3.87
CA ARG A 249 17.80 9.01 2.81
C ARG A 249 16.94 10.27 2.96
N VAL A 250 17.60 11.41 3.10
CA VAL A 250 16.93 12.70 3.22
C VAL A 250 16.73 13.30 1.83
N LEU A 251 15.50 13.70 1.51
CA LEU A 251 15.10 14.26 0.23
C LEU A 251 14.63 15.71 0.42
N GLU A 252 15.02 16.58 -0.51
CA GLU A 252 14.49 17.94 -0.56
C GLU A 252 13.03 17.92 -1.04
N TYR A 253 12.20 18.79 -0.47
CA TYR A 253 10.82 18.95 -0.92
C TYR A 253 10.77 19.36 -2.40
N ASN A 254 9.86 18.74 -3.17
CA ASN A 254 9.70 18.90 -4.63
C ASN A 254 10.92 18.46 -5.47
N SER A 255 11.90 17.76 -4.88
CA SER A 255 12.94 17.12 -5.68
C SER A 255 12.36 15.98 -6.52
N THR A 256 12.82 15.83 -7.75
CA THR A 256 12.52 14.66 -8.58
C THR A 256 13.51 13.56 -8.26
N VAL A 257 13.01 12.43 -7.78
CA VAL A 257 13.81 11.27 -7.37
C VAL A 257 13.67 10.17 -8.40
N GLU A 258 14.80 9.70 -8.92
CA GLU A 258 14.90 8.47 -9.69
C GLU A 258 15.53 7.39 -8.83
N ILE A 259 14.84 6.25 -8.71
CA ILE A 259 15.34 5.08 -8.01
C ILE A 259 15.56 3.96 -9.03
N VAL A 260 16.77 3.41 -9.05
CA VAL A 260 17.09 2.17 -9.76
C VAL A 260 17.20 1.05 -8.74
N PHE A 261 16.34 0.05 -8.88
CA PHE A 261 16.51 -1.24 -8.22
C PHE A 261 17.29 -2.16 -9.14
N GLN A 262 18.36 -2.76 -8.63
CA GLN A 262 19.13 -3.80 -9.31
C GLN A 262 19.04 -5.09 -8.51
N GLY A 263 18.29 -6.06 -9.04
CA GLY A 263 18.23 -7.41 -8.53
C GLY A 263 19.53 -8.17 -8.81
N THR A 264 19.91 -9.05 -7.89
CA THR A 264 21.14 -9.85 -7.97
C THR A 264 20.83 -11.34 -7.81
N ASN A 265 21.87 -12.19 -7.83
CA ASN A 265 21.76 -13.65 -7.66
C ASN A 265 22.37 -14.13 -6.34
N LEU A 266 22.45 -13.26 -5.34
CA LEU A 266 23.00 -13.68 -4.07
C LEU A 266 22.09 -14.74 -3.44
N ILE A 267 22.69 -15.88 -3.09
CA ILE A 267 22.03 -17.06 -2.50
C ILE A 267 21.07 -17.75 -3.48
N ALA A 268 19.85 -17.22 -3.62
CA ALA A 268 18.82 -17.73 -4.51
C ALA A 268 18.14 -16.52 -5.16
N GLY A 269 18.64 -16.13 -6.34
CA GLY A 269 18.10 -14.97 -7.07
C GLY A 269 16.58 -15.07 -7.20
N THR A 270 15.89 -14.07 -6.67
CA THR A 270 14.44 -14.04 -6.62
C THR A 270 13.92 -12.67 -7.03
N HIS A 271 12.61 -12.58 -7.20
CA HIS A 271 11.95 -11.32 -7.52
C HIS A 271 11.62 -10.56 -6.24
N HIS A 272 11.69 -9.24 -6.31
CA HIS A 272 11.46 -8.36 -5.16
C HIS A 272 10.38 -7.33 -5.48
N PRO A 273 9.16 -7.47 -4.94
CA PRO A 273 8.11 -6.45 -5.05
C PRO A 273 8.45 -5.26 -4.15
N MET A 274 9.05 -4.20 -4.69
CA MET A 274 9.44 -3.03 -3.91
C MET A 274 8.27 -2.07 -3.77
N HIS A 275 7.86 -1.79 -2.53
CA HIS A 275 6.77 -0.89 -2.16
C HIS A 275 7.32 0.41 -1.55
N LEU A 276 6.72 1.56 -1.90
CA LEU A 276 7.03 2.86 -1.32
C LEU A 276 5.77 3.45 -0.66
N HIS A 277 5.86 3.72 0.64
CA HIS A 277 4.81 4.39 1.39
C HIS A 277 4.68 5.85 0.98
N GLY A 278 3.50 6.44 1.16
CA GLY A 278 3.24 7.87 0.95
C GLY A 278 3.24 8.35 -0.50
N TYR A 279 3.62 7.50 -1.45
CA TYR A 279 3.77 7.84 -2.86
C TYR A 279 3.19 6.77 -3.79
N SER A 280 2.77 7.23 -4.95
CA SER A 280 2.82 6.41 -6.17
C SER A 280 3.93 6.97 -7.05
N PHE A 281 4.55 6.12 -7.83
CA PHE A 281 5.69 6.43 -8.68
C PHE A 281 5.46 5.95 -10.12
N TYR A 282 6.11 6.62 -11.06
CA TYR A 282 6.14 6.27 -12.46
C TYR A 282 7.18 5.18 -12.69
N VAL A 283 6.77 4.04 -13.25
CA VAL A 283 7.72 3.03 -13.74
C VAL A 283 8.26 3.49 -15.09
N VAL A 284 9.54 3.88 -15.14
CA VAL A 284 10.17 4.44 -16.35
C VAL A 284 10.87 3.39 -17.21
N GLY A 285 11.18 2.23 -16.62
CA GLY A 285 11.76 1.11 -17.35
C GLY A 285 12.01 -0.08 -16.44
N TRP A 286 12.13 -1.25 -17.04
CA TRP A 286 12.59 -2.47 -16.38
C TRP A 286 13.23 -3.38 -17.42
N GLY A 287 14.05 -4.32 -16.97
CA GLY A 287 14.70 -5.27 -17.86
C GLY A 287 15.44 -6.36 -17.11
N PHE A 288 16.00 -7.29 -17.85
CA PHE A 288 16.91 -8.31 -17.34
C PHE A 288 18.37 -7.88 -17.54
N GLY A 289 19.28 -8.54 -16.82
CA GLY A 289 20.70 -8.21 -16.75
C GLY A 289 21.01 -7.05 -15.81
N ASN A 290 22.26 -6.61 -15.88
CA ASN A 290 22.73 -5.42 -15.18
C ASN A 290 22.40 -4.16 -15.98
N LEU A 291 21.96 -3.11 -15.30
CA LEU A 291 21.72 -1.83 -15.95
C LEU A 291 23.05 -1.15 -16.32
N ILE A 292 23.40 -1.16 -17.61
CA ILE A 292 24.66 -0.57 -18.11
C ILE A 292 24.56 0.96 -18.27
N LYS A 293 23.39 1.47 -18.70
CA LYS A 293 23.13 2.91 -18.83
C LYS A 293 21.64 3.20 -18.74
N ILE A 294 21.27 4.19 -17.94
CA ILE A 294 19.90 4.72 -17.94
C ILE A 294 19.75 5.57 -19.18
N ARG A 295 19.01 5.06 -20.17
CA ARG A 295 18.57 5.85 -21.32
C ARG A 295 17.04 5.91 -21.37
N THR A 296 16.40 6.09 -20.21
CA THR A 296 14.94 6.20 -20.12
C THR A 296 14.52 7.66 -20.20
N HIS A 297 14.03 8.08 -21.37
CA HIS A 297 13.33 9.35 -21.53
C HIS A 297 11.84 9.13 -21.26
N CYS A 298 11.22 9.93 -20.39
CA CYS A 298 9.77 9.92 -20.18
C CYS A 298 8.96 10.19 -21.47
N THR A 299 9.61 10.69 -22.54
CA THR A 299 8.97 11.23 -23.75
C THR A 299 8.67 10.18 -24.84
N THR A 300 9.13 8.93 -24.70
CA THR A 300 9.06 7.93 -25.78
C THR A 300 8.26 6.66 -25.43
N ILE A 301 7.72 6.56 -24.22
CA ILE A 301 7.22 5.29 -23.67
C ILE A 301 5.70 5.35 -23.46
N TRP A 302 4.95 4.69 -24.34
CA TRP A 302 3.49 4.45 -24.24
C TRP A 302 3.07 3.51 -23.08
N TRP A 303 4.01 3.16 -22.21
CA TRP A 303 3.91 2.12 -21.17
C TRP A 303 4.11 2.66 -19.74
N ILE A 304 4.23 3.98 -19.56
CA ILE A 304 4.39 4.58 -18.22
C ILE A 304 3.14 4.26 -17.40
N SER A 305 3.36 3.64 -16.24
CA SER A 305 2.31 3.33 -15.29
C SER A 305 2.63 3.96 -13.94
N LEU A 306 1.59 4.41 -13.25
CA LEU A 306 1.67 4.93 -11.90
C LEU A 306 1.32 3.79 -10.94
N GLN A 307 2.26 3.41 -10.09
CA GLN A 307 2.15 2.27 -9.18
C GLN A 307 2.68 2.64 -7.79
N SER A 308 2.31 1.91 -6.73
CA SER A 308 2.93 2.01 -5.41
C SER A 308 3.89 0.86 -5.10
N THR A 309 3.83 -0.22 -5.88
CA THR A 309 4.65 -1.43 -5.71
C THR A 309 5.07 -1.94 -7.08
N ILE A 310 6.36 -2.23 -7.27
CA ILE A 310 6.91 -2.74 -8.54
C ILE A 310 7.72 -4.02 -8.30
N SER A 311 7.46 -5.07 -9.10
CA SER A 311 8.31 -6.26 -9.09
C SER A 311 9.63 -5.98 -9.79
N VAL A 312 10.73 -6.09 -9.05
CA VAL A 312 12.09 -6.15 -9.60
C VAL A 312 12.34 -7.59 -10.07
N PRO A 313 12.69 -7.83 -11.34
CA PRO A 313 12.95 -9.18 -11.83
C PRO A 313 14.19 -9.82 -11.20
N THR A 314 14.19 -11.15 -11.06
CA THR A 314 15.42 -11.92 -10.81
C THR A 314 16.45 -11.60 -11.88
N LYS A 315 17.69 -11.28 -11.49
CA LYS A 315 18.75 -10.82 -12.41
C LYS A 315 18.33 -9.65 -13.28
N GLY A 316 17.49 -8.75 -12.78
CA GLY A 316 16.99 -7.64 -13.56
C GLY A 316 17.09 -6.32 -12.84
N TRP A 317 16.51 -5.30 -13.46
CA TRP A 317 16.43 -3.97 -12.91
C TRP A 317 15.04 -3.40 -13.15
N ALA A 318 14.62 -2.50 -12.27
CA ALA A 318 13.46 -1.66 -12.45
C ALA A 318 13.82 -0.23 -12.06
N THR A 319 13.37 0.74 -12.83
CA THR A 319 13.60 2.16 -12.55
C THR A 319 12.27 2.87 -12.36
N ILE A 320 12.18 3.62 -11.27
CA ILE A 320 10.99 4.39 -10.91
C ILE A 320 11.34 5.87 -10.74
N ARG A 321 10.36 6.74 -10.94
CA ARG A 321 10.46 8.18 -10.66
C ARG A 321 9.26 8.69 -9.88
N PHE A 322 9.51 9.55 -8.91
CA PHE A 322 8.47 10.30 -8.22
C PHE A 322 8.98 11.69 -7.82
N GLU A 323 8.05 12.58 -7.52
CA GLU A 323 8.36 13.88 -6.94
C GLU A 323 8.22 13.78 -5.42
N ALA A 324 9.24 14.20 -4.67
CA ALA A 324 9.24 14.23 -3.20
C ALA A 324 8.38 15.39 -2.66
N SER A 325 7.10 15.38 -2.98
CA SER A 325 6.12 16.44 -2.67
C SER A 325 5.28 16.18 -1.42
N ASN A 326 5.60 15.12 -0.68
CA ASN A 326 4.92 14.73 0.55
C ASN A 326 5.90 14.71 1.73
N PRO A 327 6.01 15.81 2.51
CA PRO A 327 6.87 15.90 3.67
C PRO A 327 6.48 14.88 4.75
N GLY A 328 7.47 14.18 5.28
CA GLY A 328 7.26 13.12 6.25
C GLY A 328 8.38 12.08 6.21
N VAL A 329 8.16 10.99 6.94
CA VAL A 329 9.03 9.80 6.93
C VAL A 329 8.25 8.69 6.23
N TRP A 330 8.83 8.14 5.16
CA TRP A 330 8.16 7.18 4.29
C TRP A 330 8.99 5.91 4.16
N PHE A 331 8.41 4.78 4.54
CA PHE A 331 9.05 3.48 4.48
C PHE A 331 9.09 2.96 3.04
N MET A 332 10.22 2.36 2.65
CA MET A 332 10.36 1.63 1.39
C MET A 332 10.92 0.26 1.68
N HIS A 333 10.25 -0.79 1.23
CA HIS A 333 10.61 -2.16 1.59
C HIS A 333 10.19 -3.17 0.53
N CYS A 334 10.75 -4.38 0.63
CA CYS A 334 10.25 -5.52 -0.12
C CYS A 334 8.92 -6.01 0.46
N HIS A 335 7.90 -6.16 -0.37
CA HIS A 335 6.57 -6.72 -0.04
C HIS A 335 6.56 -8.25 -0.08
N VAL A 336 7.69 -8.84 0.34
CA VAL A 336 7.82 -10.25 0.73
C VAL A 336 8.23 -10.19 2.18
N GLU A 337 7.33 -10.58 3.08
CA GLU A 337 7.44 -10.28 4.51
C GLU A 337 8.80 -10.72 5.11
N ARG A 338 9.33 -11.87 4.67
CA ARG A 338 10.66 -12.35 5.13
C ARG A 338 11.80 -11.45 4.71
N HIS A 339 11.75 -10.90 3.50
CA HIS A 339 12.79 -10.00 3.02
C HIS A 339 12.73 -8.67 3.78
N GLN A 340 11.53 -8.18 4.11
CA GLN A 340 11.39 -7.01 4.99
C GLN A 340 12.02 -7.29 6.35
N THR A 341 11.66 -8.38 7.04
CA THR A 341 12.24 -8.69 8.37
C THR A 341 13.74 -8.96 8.36
N TRP A 342 14.30 -9.36 7.20
CA TRP A 342 15.75 -9.53 7.03
C TRP A 342 16.47 -8.21 6.73
N GLY A 343 15.76 -7.09 6.65
CA GLY A 343 16.32 -5.76 6.45
C GLY A 343 16.36 -5.28 5.00
N MET A 344 15.52 -5.84 4.10
CA MET A 344 15.36 -5.31 2.73
C MET A 344 14.42 -4.11 2.73
N ASP A 345 14.85 -3.07 3.44
CA ASP A 345 14.09 -1.86 3.68
C ASP A 345 14.99 -0.63 3.84
N THR A 346 14.36 0.54 3.81
CA THR A 346 14.95 1.84 4.14
C THR A 346 13.82 2.84 4.39
N ALA A 347 14.15 4.04 4.84
CA ALA A 347 13.18 5.13 4.95
C ALA A 347 13.67 6.41 4.27
N PHE A 348 12.72 7.14 3.69
CA PHE A 348 12.92 8.46 3.12
C PHE A 348 12.39 9.53 4.06
N ILE A 349 13.24 10.50 4.40
CA ILE A 349 12.83 11.70 5.12
C ILE A 349 12.69 12.83 4.12
N VAL A 350 11.46 13.22 3.82
CA VAL A 350 11.18 14.35 2.91
C VAL A 350 11.04 15.61 3.75
N LYS A 351 11.92 16.58 3.50
CA LYS A 351 11.98 17.82 4.27
C LYS A 351 10.69 18.64 4.16
N MET A 352 10.43 19.42 5.19
CA MET A 352 9.40 20.47 5.16
C MET A 352 9.90 21.69 4.39
N VAL A 353 8.99 22.41 3.75
CA VAL A 353 9.27 23.79 3.33
C VAL A 353 9.38 24.65 4.59
N ASN A 354 10.37 25.55 4.62
CA ASN A 354 10.81 26.36 5.78
C ASN A 354 9.69 27.17 6.50
N THR A 355 8.44 27.16 6.01
CA THR A 355 7.28 27.86 6.56
C THR A 355 6.20 26.95 7.15
N GLN A 356 6.32 25.63 7.07
CA GLN A 356 5.31 24.71 7.60
C GLN A 356 5.86 23.88 8.77
N LYS A 357 5.32 24.11 9.98
CA LYS A 357 5.42 23.13 11.07
C LYS A 357 4.32 22.09 10.86
N LEU A 358 4.68 20.80 10.75
CA LEU A 358 3.70 19.72 10.87
C LEU A 358 3.10 19.80 12.28
N LYS A 359 1.84 20.22 12.39
CA LYS A 359 1.12 20.13 13.66
C LYS A 359 0.64 18.70 13.80
N CYS A 360 1.10 18.01 14.84
CA CYS A 360 0.50 16.76 15.26
C CYS A 360 -0.92 17.07 15.76
N CYS A 361 -1.95 16.74 14.98
CA CYS A 361 -3.34 16.83 15.41
C CYS A 361 -3.70 15.59 16.24
N LEU A 362 -3.10 15.44 17.42
CA LEU A 362 -3.53 14.46 18.41
C LEU A 362 -4.55 15.13 19.35
N ARG A 363 -5.85 14.98 19.02
CA ARG A 363 -6.88 15.01 20.06
C ARG A 363 -6.97 13.57 20.60
N HIS A 364 -6.36 13.38 21.76
CA HIS A 364 -6.31 12.16 22.58
C HIS A 364 -5.43 11.01 22.06
N LEU A 365 -4.55 10.53 22.97
CA LEU A 365 -3.66 9.36 22.92
C LEU A 365 -2.25 9.61 22.36
N THR A 366 -1.38 10.12 23.26
CA THR A 366 0.03 9.74 23.46
C THR A 366 0.94 9.60 22.23
N CYS A 367 1.64 10.67 21.88
CA CYS A 367 3.06 10.54 21.51
C CYS A 367 3.84 10.36 22.82
N HIS A 368 4.04 9.13 23.27
CA HIS A 368 5.13 8.83 24.19
C HIS A 368 6.29 8.29 23.38
N HIS A 369 7.46 8.89 23.60
CA HIS A 369 8.75 8.20 23.54
C HIS A 369 8.55 6.70 23.83
N VAL A 370 8.84 5.86 22.85
CA VAL A 370 9.10 4.44 23.10
C VAL A 370 10.54 4.37 23.57
N GLU A 371 10.76 4.69 24.83
CA GLU A 371 11.96 4.29 25.56
C GLU A 371 11.51 3.13 26.45
N ALA A 372 11.83 1.91 26.01
CA ALA A 372 11.53 0.70 26.75
C ALA A 372 12.40 0.66 28.00
N THR A 373 11.89 1.15 29.13
CA THR A 373 12.44 0.80 30.43
C THR A 373 11.70 -0.40 30.99
N LYS A 374 12.47 -1.48 31.20
CA LYS A 374 12.08 -2.67 31.98
C LYS A 374 11.62 -2.24 33.37
N ASN A 375 10.54 -2.86 33.85
CA ASN A 375 10.45 -3.27 35.25
C ASN A 375 10.52 -4.79 35.29
#